data_AF-A0A346PK53-F1
#
_entry.id   AF-A0A346PK53-F1
#
_cell.length_a   1.000
_cell.length_b   1.000
_cell.length_c   1.000
_cell.angle_alpha   90.00
_cell.angle_beta   90.00
_cell.angle_gamma   90.00
#
_symmetry.space_group_name_H-M   'P 1'
#
loop_
_entity.id
_entity.type
_entity.pdbx_description
1 polymer ?
#
loop_
_entity_poly.entity_id
_entity_poly.type
_entity_poly.pdbx_seq_one_letter_code
_entity_poly.pdbx_strand_id
1 'polypeptide(L)'
;MTTIQQVLFELEADYLGHPYYVTGNAIYNALASRVDGPTRNTLQVSHGVFVPGEYGQYPDAHSRTGGAGAMGRKLHPVERYEDLFVFRHPSHRWLLDGRPRDAHNTHDLTNHGGRLAFAPTCYFGRPPHVRNHKRSVTWHVYCYLHGDGRVLPLSEETLDGLCVGGARNYGFGELSVVDTQTIDLEALDYSRLEAADKYVLELLSPYVLETAYPGADGQRIPWWWETDVDGRRITASETETPYPAIEHLGCHELRLREERLVSDGETYSLETVDHGQLVGYAGDTPIQTAKNGVRRVGTHAKFGFGEFRVWPATDERVATLTPRPSEAHATEQLSGGA
;
A
#
# COMPACT_ATOMS: atom_id res chain seq x y z
N MET A 1 3.20 14.00 -19.39
CA MET A 1 4.01 13.03 -18.64
C MET A 1 3.31 12.78 -17.33
N THR A 2 3.00 11.53 -17.03
CA THR A 2 2.17 11.15 -15.89
C THR A 2 3.09 10.68 -14.77
N THR A 3 3.61 11.64 -14.00
CA THR A 3 4.70 11.40 -13.07
C THR A 3 4.19 11.22 -11.63
N ILE A 4 4.76 10.27 -10.91
CA ILE A 4 4.61 10.15 -9.45
C ILE A 4 5.99 10.24 -8.76
N GLN A 5 6.00 10.65 -7.50
CA GLN A 5 7.17 10.59 -6.64
C GLN A 5 6.94 9.53 -5.57
N GLN A 6 7.81 8.53 -5.51
CA GLN A 6 7.90 7.64 -4.36
C GLN A 6 8.75 8.30 -3.29
N VAL A 7 8.27 8.22 -2.06
CA VAL A 7 9.00 8.70 -0.88
C VAL A 7 9.02 7.59 0.14
N LEU A 8 10.21 7.34 0.68
CA LEU A 8 10.45 6.44 1.79
C LEU A 8 10.92 7.28 2.98
N PHE A 9 10.16 7.25 4.05
CA PHE A 9 10.49 7.91 5.30
C PHE A 9 10.95 6.89 6.35
N GLU A 10 11.89 7.24 7.22
CA GLU A 10 12.09 6.56 8.50
C GLU A 10 11.11 7.15 9.52
N LEU A 11 10.52 6.30 10.35
CA LEU A 11 9.71 6.73 11.48
C LEU A 11 10.65 7.00 12.66
N GLU A 12 10.77 8.26 13.07
CA GLU A 12 11.75 8.71 14.08
C GLU A 12 11.16 8.74 15.49
N ALA A 13 9.84 8.97 15.59
CA ALA A 13 9.13 9.09 16.85
C ALA A 13 7.89 8.20 16.89
N ASP A 14 7.41 7.93 18.10
CA ASP A 14 6.21 7.13 18.31
C ASP A 14 5.02 7.69 17.52
N TYR A 15 4.30 6.81 16.84
CA TYR A 15 3.18 7.17 15.97
C TYR A 15 1.85 6.93 16.68
N LEU A 16 1.02 7.97 16.78
CA LEU A 16 -0.34 7.86 17.32
C LEU A 16 -1.34 7.85 16.17
N GLY A 17 -1.80 6.67 15.74
CA GLY A 17 -2.71 6.59 14.60
C GLY A 17 -3.18 5.16 14.32
N HIS A 18 -3.23 4.79 13.05
CA HIS A 18 -3.68 3.47 12.64
C HIS A 18 -2.49 2.47 12.60
N PRO A 19 -2.59 1.26 13.19
CA PRO A 19 -1.46 0.34 13.31
C PRO A 19 -0.84 -0.13 11.98
N TYR A 20 -1.61 -0.08 10.90
CA TYR A 20 -1.22 -0.68 9.62
C TYR A 20 -0.82 0.32 8.54
N TYR A 21 -1.16 1.60 8.70
CA TYR A 21 -0.87 2.62 7.70
C TYR A 21 -0.92 4.03 8.30
N VAL A 22 -0.27 4.97 7.62
CA VAL A 22 -0.47 6.41 7.81
C VAL A 22 -1.48 6.88 6.78
N THR A 23 -2.57 7.53 7.21
CA THR A 23 -3.60 8.00 6.27
C THR A 23 -3.04 9.01 5.28
N GLY A 24 -3.52 8.97 4.04
CA GLY A 24 -3.15 9.99 3.04
C GLY A 24 -3.52 11.41 3.52
N ASN A 25 -4.64 11.56 4.24
CA ASN A 25 -5.05 12.82 4.86
C ASN A 25 -4.00 13.34 5.87
N ALA A 26 -3.41 12.48 6.70
CA ALA A 26 -2.39 12.89 7.66
C ALA A 26 -1.11 13.38 6.95
N ILE A 27 -0.65 12.66 5.93
CA ILE A 27 0.53 13.04 5.14
C ILE A 27 0.25 14.33 4.36
N TYR A 28 -0.91 14.42 3.69
CA TYR A 28 -1.33 15.62 2.98
C TYR A 28 -1.36 16.83 3.91
N ASN A 29 -1.96 16.72 5.11
CA ASN A 29 -2.03 17.83 6.06
C ASN A 29 -0.66 18.22 6.64
N ALA A 30 0.31 17.31 6.68
CA ALA A 30 1.69 17.62 7.07
C ALA A 30 2.45 18.34 5.94
N LEU A 31 2.19 17.99 4.68
CA LEU A 31 2.81 18.62 3.50
C LEU A 31 2.17 19.97 3.15
N ALA A 32 0.85 20.08 3.26
CA ALA A 32 0.08 21.24 2.83
C ALA A 32 0.47 22.54 3.57
N SER A 33 1.06 22.45 4.75
CA SER A 33 1.58 23.59 5.50
C SER A 33 2.98 24.04 5.07
N ARG A 34 3.67 23.25 4.25
CA ARG A 34 5.06 23.44 3.82
C ARG A 34 5.22 23.81 2.36
N VAL A 35 4.13 23.77 1.60
CA VAL A 35 4.11 24.04 0.15
C VAL A 35 3.28 25.28 -0.16
N ASP A 36 3.51 25.87 -1.33
CA ASP A 36 2.74 27.03 -1.79
C ASP A 36 1.29 26.66 -2.18
N GLY A 37 0.44 27.68 -2.34
CA GLY A 37 -0.97 27.49 -2.67
C GLY A 37 -1.22 26.68 -3.95
N PRO A 38 -0.53 26.98 -5.08
CA PRO A 38 -0.62 26.18 -6.30
C PRO A 38 -0.28 24.71 -6.07
N THR A 39 0.84 24.40 -5.41
CA THR A 39 1.25 23.03 -5.11
C THR A 39 0.24 22.34 -4.21
N ARG A 40 -0.19 23.00 -3.13
CA ARG A 40 -1.22 22.49 -2.21
C ARG A 40 -2.51 22.11 -2.94
N ASN A 41 -2.87 22.83 -3.99
CA ASN A 41 -4.12 22.60 -4.70
C ASN A 41 -4.10 21.37 -5.59
N THR A 42 -2.96 21.04 -6.19
CA THR A 42 -2.83 19.91 -7.13
C THR A 42 -2.14 18.69 -6.54
N LEU A 43 -1.46 18.82 -5.39
CA LEU A 43 -0.85 17.72 -4.66
C LEU A 43 -1.90 16.72 -4.18
N GLN A 44 -1.65 15.46 -4.45
CA GLN A 44 -2.39 14.31 -3.97
C GLN A 44 -1.41 13.33 -3.33
N VAL A 45 -1.84 12.68 -2.25
CA VAL A 45 -0.98 11.81 -1.45
C VAL A 45 -1.67 10.49 -1.22
N SER A 46 -1.01 9.37 -1.49
CA SER A 46 -1.52 8.04 -1.14
C SER A 46 -1.53 7.80 0.38
N HIS A 47 -2.20 6.75 0.82
CA HIS A 47 -1.88 6.15 2.12
C HIS A 47 -0.40 5.74 2.20
N GLY A 48 0.23 6.01 3.34
CA GLY A 48 1.57 5.55 3.67
C GLY A 48 1.50 4.15 4.28
N VAL A 49 2.30 3.22 3.75
CA VAL A 49 2.36 1.84 4.24
C VAL A 49 3.59 1.67 5.12
N PHE A 50 3.44 1.02 6.27
CA PHE A 50 4.57 0.70 7.13
C PHE A 50 5.41 -0.43 6.52
N VAL A 51 6.71 -0.19 6.38
CA VAL A 51 7.65 -1.14 5.80
C VAL A 51 8.78 -1.41 6.80
N PRO A 52 9.09 -2.68 7.12
CA PRO A 52 10.19 -3.00 8.01
C PRO A 52 11.54 -2.82 7.31
N GLY A 53 12.50 -2.20 8.00
CA GLY A 53 13.89 -2.06 7.56
C GLY A 53 14.68 -3.38 7.64
N GLU A 54 14.34 -4.36 6.81
CA GLU A 54 14.87 -5.73 6.84
C GLU A 54 15.34 -6.24 5.47
N TYR A 55 15.93 -7.44 5.44
CA TYR A 55 16.33 -8.07 4.18
C TYR A 55 15.21 -8.93 3.60
N GLY A 56 15.05 -8.86 2.28
CA GLY A 56 14.12 -9.68 1.53
C GLY A 56 14.66 -10.14 0.18
N GLN A 57 14.02 -11.16 -0.39
CA GLN A 57 14.27 -11.70 -1.72
C GLN A 57 13.01 -11.48 -2.58
N TYR A 58 13.18 -10.78 -3.70
CA TYR A 58 12.08 -10.45 -4.60
C TYR A 58 11.88 -11.54 -5.67
N PRO A 59 10.62 -11.83 -6.07
CA PRO A 59 10.32 -12.72 -7.19
C PRO A 59 10.85 -12.21 -8.52
N ASP A 60 11.03 -13.13 -9.47
CA ASP A 60 11.50 -12.81 -10.83
C ASP A 60 10.54 -11.91 -11.63
N ALA A 61 9.28 -11.85 -11.21
CA ALA A 61 8.29 -10.93 -11.79
C ALA A 61 8.66 -9.45 -11.56
N HIS A 62 9.48 -9.15 -10.56
CA HIS A 62 9.92 -7.80 -10.22
C HIS A 62 11.30 -7.49 -10.81
N SER A 63 11.60 -6.20 -10.95
CA SER A 63 12.85 -5.71 -11.56
C SER A 63 14.14 -6.02 -10.78
N ARG A 64 14.04 -6.77 -9.67
CA ARG A 64 15.19 -7.34 -8.97
C ARG A 64 15.02 -8.86 -8.84
N THR A 65 15.87 -9.61 -9.53
CA THR A 65 15.89 -11.07 -9.45
C THR A 65 16.81 -11.55 -8.32
N GLY A 66 16.32 -12.50 -7.52
CA GLY A 66 17.16 -13.48 -6.78
C GLY A 66 18.17 -13.00 -5.73
N GLY A 67 18.27 -11.70 -5.43
CA GLY A 67 19.21 -11.12 -4.46
C GLY A 67 18.55 -10.67 -3.16
N ALA A 68 19.29 -10.73 -2.04
CA ALA A 68 18.87 -10.14 -0.77
C ALA A 68 18.90 -8.60 -0.88
N GLY A 69 17.76 -8.00 -1.21
CA GLY A 69 17.57 -6.55 -1.18
C GLY A 69 17.18 -6.07 0.21
N ALA A 70 17.56 -4.85 0.56
CA ALA A 70 16.99 -4.19 1.73
C ALA A 70 15.56 -3.75 1.40
N MET A 71 14.59 -4.29 2.12
CA MET A 71 13.22 -3.79 2.20
C MET A 71 13.18 -2.67 3.23
N GLY A 72 12.45 -1.59 2.94
CA GLY A 72 12.27 -0.46 3.85
C GLY A 72 13.48 0.46 4.01
N ARG A 73 14.73 0.06 3.73
CA ARG A 73 15.92 0.94 3.90
C ARG A 73 16.33 1.74 2.65
N LYS A 74 15.74 1.40 1.49
CA LYS A 74 16.00 2.06 0.21
C LYS A 74 14.82 1.78 -0.73
N LEU A 75 14.49 2.71 -1.60
CA LEU A 75 13.56 2.45 -2.70
C LEU A 75 14.17 1.46 -3.69
N HIS A 76 13.35 0.54 -4.17
CA HIS A 76 13.75 -0.35 -5.25
C HIS A 76 13.51 0.33 -6.62
N PRO A 77 14.33 0.03 -7.65
CA PRO A 77 14.06 0.51 -9.01
C PRO A 77 12.68 0.04 -9.49
N VAL A 78 11.96 0.92 -10.19
CA VAL A 78 10.65 0.63 -10.76
C VAL A 78 10.77 0.67 -12.27
N GLU A 79 10.69 -0.49 -12.91
CA GLU A 79 10.72 -0.62 -14.38
C GLU A 79 9.39 -1.18 -14.91
N ARG A 80 8.66 -1.93 -14.06
CA ARG A 80 7.36 -2.51 -14.38
C ARG A 80 6.25 -1.92 -13.51
N TYR A 81 5.00 -2.06 -13.94
CA TYR A 81 3.85 -1.59 -13.16
C TYR A 81 3.77 -2.24 -11.76
N GLU A 82 4.02 -3.54 -11.67
CA GLU A 82 3.94 -4.39 -10.49
C GLU A 82 4.97 -4.04 -9.41
N ASP A 83 6.12 -3.47 -9.82
CA ASP A 83 7.16 -2.98 -8.93
C ASP A 83 6.62 -1.93 -7.97
N LEU A 84 5.70 -1.06 -8.42
CA LEU A 84 5.04 -0.08 -7.57
C LEU A 84 4.50 -0.71 -6.28
N PHE A 85 3.94 -1.92 -6.35
CA PHE A 85 3.20 -2.49 -5.23
C PHE A 85 4.05 -3.34 -4.28
N VAL A 86 5.35 -3.49 -4.51
CA VAL A 86 6.26 -4.33 -3.70
C VAL A 86 6.22 -3.95 -2.21
N PHE A 87 6.27 -2.65 -1.91
CA PHE A 87 6.21 -2.13 -0.54
C PHE A 87 4.78 -1.91 -0.04
N ARG A 88 3.78 -1.96 -0.92
CA ARG A 88 2.36 -1.81 -0.55
C ARG A 88 1.71 -3.11 -0.10
N HIS A 89 2.36 -4.23 -0.37
CA HIS A 89 1.78 -5.53 -0.09
C HIS A 89 1.86 -5.85 1.41
N PRO A 90 0.74 -5.88 2.16
CA PRO A 90 0.75 -5.91 3.63
C PRO A 90 1.36 -7.19 4.21
N SER A 91 1.37 -8.29 3.44
CA SER A 91 1.97 -9.54 3.90
C SER A 91 3.50 -9.58 3.77
N HIS A 92 4.14 -8.61 3.11
CA HIS A 92 5.59 -8.51 2.95
C HIS A 92 6.27 -9.87 2.66
N ARG A 93 5.72 -10.64 1.70
CA ARG A 93 6.17 -12.03 1.45
C ARG A 93 7.62 -12.17 1.05
N TRP A 94 8.25 -11.06 0.67
CA TRP A 94 9.64 -10.98 0.23
C TRP A 94 10.62 -11.06 1.40
N LEU A 95 10.20 -10.90 2.65
CA LEU A 95 11.09 -11.09 3.79
C LEU A 95 11.64 -12.52 3.83
N LEU A 96 12.91 -12.67 4.20
CA LEU A 96 13.56 -13.99 4.33
C LEU A 96 12.83 -14.88 5.36
N ASP A 97 12.85 -16.19 5.18
CA ASP A 97 12.19 -17.16 6.08
C ASP A 97 12.63 -17.03 7.55
N GLY A 98 13.89 -16.62 7.79
CA GLY A 98 14.42 -16.31 9.11
C GLY A 98 13.88 -15.01 9.74
N ARG A 99 12.90 -14.35 9.13
CA ARG A 99 12.23 -13.11 9.53
C ARG A 99 10.72 -13.36 9.60
N PRO A 100 10.21 -14.02 10.67
CA PRO A 100 8.81 -14.43 10.75
C PRO A 100 7.86 -13.24 10.62
N ARG A 101 7.03 -13.26 9.58
CA ARG A 101 6.18 -12.13 9.15
C ARG A 101 5.21 -11.66 10.22
N ASP A 102 4.59 -12.58 10.95
CA ASP A 102 3.64 -12.26 12.03
C ASP A 102 4.27 -11.41 13.13
N ALA A 103 5.60 -11.55 13.30
CA ALA A 103 6.36 -10.75 14.25
C ALA A 103 6.84 -9.43 13.62
N HIS A 104 7.00 -9.34 12.30
CA HIS A 104 7.47 -8.14 11.58
C HIS A 104 6.35 -7.28 11.00
N ASN A 105 5.09 -7.59 11.29
CA ASN A 105 3.92 -6.81 10.89
C ASN A 105 3.28 -6.09 12.08
N THR A 106 3.97 -6.05 13.22
CA THR A 106 3.48 -5.42 14.45
C THR A 106 4.51 -4.44 15.01
N HIS A 107 4.03 -3.26 15.38
CA HIS A 107 4.82 -2.29 16.12
C HIS A 107 4.83 -2.63 17.62
N ASP A 108 5.94 -2.35 18.30
CA ASP A 108 5.97 -2.32 19.76
C ASP A 108 5.04 -1.18 20.23
N LEU A 109 4.33 -1.39 21.34
CA LEU A 109 3.42 -0.39 21.90
C LEU A 109 4.11 0.42 22.99
N THR A 110 3.94 1.73 22.95
CA THR A 110 4.37 2.65 24.00
C THR A 110 3.17 3.34 24.64
N ASN A 111 3.25 3.61 25.94
CA ASN A 111 2.19 4.28 26.69
C ASN A 111 2.65 5.67 27.11
N HIS A 112 1.93 6.69 26.65
CA HIS A 112 2.15 8.10 26.95
C HIS A 112 0.97 8.66 27.72
N GLY A 113 0.96 8.48 29.03
CA GLY A 113 -0.09 9.04 29.91
C GLY A 113 -1.50 8.55 29.56
N GLY A 114 -1.65 7.28 29.20
CA GLY A 114 -2.92 6.67 28.79
C GLY A 114 -3.17 6.66 27.28
N ARG A 115 -2.26 7.24 26.48
CA ARG A 115 -2.28 7.13 25.02
C ARG A 115 -1.38 5.98 24.57
N LEU A 116 -1.93 5.04 23.81
CA LEU A 116 -1.15 3.97 23.19
C LEU A 116 -0.65 4.45 21.83
N ALA A 117 0.67 4.41 21.64
CA ALA A 117 1.33 4.76 20.38
C ALA A 117 2.19 3.59 19.88
N PHE A 118 2.58 3.66 18.62
CA PHE A 118 3.36 2.64 17.93
C PHE A 118 4.81 3.08 17.81
N ALA A 119 5.72 2.27 18.34
CA ALA A 119 7.13 2.61 18.39
C ALA A 119 7.77 2.64 16.99
N PRO A 120 8.77 3.51 16.76
CA PRO A 120 9.56 3.56 15.53
C PRO A 120 10.44 2.32 15.33
N THR A 121 10.73 1.59 16.40
CA THR A 121 11.61 0.42 16.39
C THR A 121 11.00 -0.72 17.18
N CYS A 122 10.99 -1.92 16.60
CA CYS A 122 10.64 -3.16 17.29
C CYS A 122 11.87 -3.95 17.68
N TYR A 123 11.82 -4.64 18.82
CA TYR A 123 12.90 -5.50 19.29
C TYR A 123 12.53 -6.97 19.28
N PHE A 124 13.38 -7.80 18.65
CA PHE A 124 13.22 -9.25 18.65
C PHE A 124 14.30 -9.91 19.48
N GLY A 125 13.86 -10.73 20.44
CA GLY A 125 14.69 -11.56 21.28
C GLY A 125 14.79 -13.01 20.77
N ARG A 126 15.96 -13.62 20.96
CA ARG A 126 16.19 -15.07 21.00
C ARG A 126 16.69 -15.42 22.40
N PRO A 127 16.74 -16.72 22.78
CA PRO A 127 17.30 -17.11 24.07
C PRO A 127 18.70 -16.52 24.29
N PRO A 128 19.06 -16.11 25.53
CA PRO A 128 20.29 -15.34 25.81
C PRO A 128 21.60 -16.01 25.38
N HIS A 129 21.61 -17.35 25.28
CA HIS A 129 22.76 -18.14 24.87
C HIS A 129 22.99 -18.16 23.35
N VAL A 130 22.04 -17.63 22.56
CA VAL A 130 22.16 -17.55 21.09
C VAL A 130 22.95 -16.29 20.71
N ARG A 131 23.92 -16.41 19.82
CA ARG A 131 24.63 -15.23 19.28
C ARG A 131 23.64 -14.29 18.58
N ASN A 132 23.81 -12.98 18.74
CA ASN A 132 22.88 -11.95 18.24
C ASN A 132 21.44 -12.18 18.77
N HIS A 133 21.32 -12.49 20.07
CA HIS A 133 20.03 -12.78 20.69
C HIS A 133 19.08 -11.58 20.74
N LYS A 134 19.54 -10.37 20.43
CA LYS A 134 18.67 -9.20 20.30
C LYS A 134 18.94 -8.54 18.96
N ARG A 135 17.88 -8.21 18.24
CA ARG A 135 17.93 -7.37 17.04
C ARG A 135 16.81 -6.34 17.09
N SER A 136 17.06 -5.19 16.51
CA SER A 136 16.05 -4.16 16.25
C SER A 136 15.61 -4.19 14.80
N VAL A 137 14.37 -3.78 14.55
CA VAL A 137 13.83 -3.49 13.23
C VAL A 137 13.26 -2.07 13.28
N THR A 138 13.83 -1.18 12.49
CA THR A 138 13.32 0.17 12.31
C THR A 138 12.18 0.17 11.31
N TRP A 139 11.14 0.94 11.58
CA TRP A 139 9.98 1.10 10.72
C TRP A 139 10.11 2.30 9.80
N HIS A 140 9.62 2.11 8.59
CA HIS A 140 9.61 3.13 7.55
C HIS A 140 8.19 3.35 7.06
N VAL A 141 7.91 4.51 6.48
CA VAL A 141 6.63 4.83 5.83
C VAL A 141 6.89 5.04 4.35
N TYR A 142 6.28 4.21 3.52
CA TYR A 142 6.36 4.31 2.07
C TYR A 142 5.08 4.90 1.49
N CYS A 143 5.19 5.95 0.68
CA CYS A 143 4.04 6.57 0.03
C CYS A 143 4.33 7.08 -1.40
N TYR A 144 3.26 7.44 -2.10
CA TYR A 144 3.27 8.16 -3.36
C TYR A 144 2.77 9.58 -3.17
N LEU A 145 3.47 10.50 -3.83
CA LEU A 145 2.99 11.83 -4.15
C LEU A 145 2.66 11.87 -5.64
N HIS A 146 1.56 12.53 -5.95
CA HIS A 146 1.14 12.83 -7.31
C HIS A 146 0.76 14.31 -7.39
N GLY A 147 1.13 14.95 -8.49
CA GLY A 147 0.78 16.33 -8.79
C GLY A 147 0.90 16.52 -10.29
N ASP A 148 0.53 17.70 -10.78
CA ASP A 148 0.90 18.06 -12.14
C ASP A 148 2.44 18.14 -12.28
N GLY A 149 2.95 18.09 -13.52
CA GLY A 149 4.39 18.07 -13.79
C GLY A 149 5.16 19.33 -13.38
N ARG A 150 4.50 20.34 -12.77
CA ARG A 150 5.14 21.53 -12.20
C ARG A 150 5.35 21.41 -10.69
N VAL A 151 4.68 20.46 -10.04
CA VAL A 151 4.66 20.28 -8.59
C VAL A 151 5.66 19.23 -8.11
N LEU A 152 5.88 18.18 -8.89
CA LEU A 152 6.80 17.10 -8.51
C LEU A 152 8.12 17.20 -9.28
N PRO A 153 9.25 16.76 -8.66
CA PRO A 153 9.37 16.25 -7.30
C PRO A 153 9.37 17.35 -6.22
N LEU A 154 8.81 17.06 -5.05
CA LEU A 154 9.06 17.86 -3.85
C LEU A 154 10.50 17.61 -3.38
N SER A 155 11.17 18.67 -2.91
CA SER A 155 12.52 18.58 -2.38
C SER A 155 12.56 17.85 -1.04
N GLU A 156 13.70 17.25 -0.70
CA GLU A 156 13.92 16.64 0.62
C GLU A 156 13.69 17.65 1.74
N GLU A 157 14.08 18.91 1.58
CA GLU A 157 13.82 19.98 2.57
C GLU A 157 12.33 20.16 2.87
N THR A 158 11.45 19.98 1.87
CA THR A 158 9.99 20.05 2.09
C THR A 158 9.49 18.80 2.82
N LEU A 159 10.07 17.65 2.49
CA LEU A 159 9.65 16.32 2.93
C LEU A 159 10.19 15.94 4.32
N ASP A 160 11.34 16.48 4.74
CA ASP A 160 12.05 16.03 5.94
C ASP A 160 11.52 16.64 7.24
N GLY A 161 11.40 15.84 8.29
CA GLY A 161 10.84 16.27 9.59
C GLY A 161 9.32 16.47 9.58
N LEU A 162 8.57 15.74 8.75
CA LEU A 162 7.10 15.77 8.79
C LEU A 162 6.60 15.13 10.09
N CYS A 163 5.54 15.67 10.69
CA CYS A 163 4.86 15.05 11.82
C CYS A 163 3.45 14.62 11.40
N VAL A 164 3.19 13.31 11.42
CA VAL A 164 1.93 12.70 10.98
C VAL A 164 1.17 12.02 12.11
N GLY A 165 -0.12 11.80 11.90
CA GLY A 165 -1.00 11.16 12.90
C GLY A 165 -1.54 12.13 13.95
N GLY A 166 -2.10 11.54 15.00
CA GLY A 166 -2.65 12.25 16.15
C GLY A 166 -1.54 12.85 17.02
N ALA A 167 -1.87 13.92 17.74
CA ALA A 167 -0.94 14.60 18.65
C ALA A 167 0.40 15.03 18.00
N ARG A 168 0.43 15.26 16.67
CA ARG A 168 1.60 15.74 15.90
C ARG A 168 2.25 17.01 16.46
N ASN A 169 1.49 17.85 17.14
CA ASN A 169 2.00 19.05 17.83
C ASN A 169 2.83 18.73 19.10
N TYR A 170 2.88 17.47 19.51
CA TYR A 170 3.71 16.94 20.59
C TYR A 170 4.85 16.04 20.09
N GLY A 171 5.15 16.06 18.78
CA GLY A 171 6.24 15.29 18.17
C GLY A 171 5.91 13.83 17.84
N PHE A 172 4.64 13.41 17.93
CA PHE A 172 4.24 12.07 17.48
C PHE A 172 4.30 11.95 15.96
N GLY A 173 4.78 10.80 15.49
CA GLY A 173 4.86 10.44 14.09
C GLY A 173 5.83 11.32 13.29
N GLU A 174 6.96 11.69 13.88
CA GLU A 174 8.04 12.37 13.17
C GLU A 174 8.63 11.44 12.10
N LEU A 175 8.83 11.98 10.90
CA LEU A 175 9.31 11.29 9.71
C LEU A 175 10.54 12.01 9.16
N SER A 176 11.62 11.27 8.89
CA SER A 176 12.79 11.75 8.17
C SER A 176 12.87 11.11 6.78
N VAL A 177 13.37 11.82 5.78
CA VAL A 177 13.49 11.27 4.41
C VAL A 177 14.67 10.33 4.33
N VAL A 178 14.42 9.10 3.87
CA VAL A 178 15.47 8.09 3.61
C VAL A 178 15.84 8.05 2.14
N ASP A 179 14.83 8.03 1.26
CA ASP A 179 15.05 7.92 -0.18
C ASP A 179 13.83 8.44 -0.96
N THR A 180 14.08 8.97 -2.15
CA THR A 180 13.04 9.42 -3.08
C THR A 180 13.36 9.03 -4.51
N GLN A 181 12.34 8.71 -5.30
CA GLN A 181 12.51 8.56 -6.74
C GLN A 181 11.28 9.02 -7.51
N THR A 182 11.50 9.48 -8.73
CA THR A 182 10.46 9.95 -9.64
C THR A 182 10.23 8.92 -10.73
N ILE A 183 8.97 8.60 -11.00
CA ILE A 183 8.57 7.53 -11.91
C ILE A 183 7.63 8.10 -12.95
N ASP A 184 7.94 7.90 -14.23
CA ASP A 184 7.01 8.15 -15.33
C ASP A 184 6.12 6.92 -15.54
N LEU A 185 4.83 7.04 -15.22
CA LEU A 185 3.88 5.95 -15.39
C LEU A 185 3.70 5.56 -16.86
N GLU A 186 4.03 6.46 -17.80
CA GLU A 186 3.98 6.16 -19.24
C GLU A 186 5.15 5.31 -19.72
N ALA A 187 6.26 5.30 -18.98
CA ALA A 187 7.49 4.59 -19.35
C ALA A 187 7.60 3.19 -18.73
N LEU A 188 6.68 2.81 -17.85
CA LEU A 188 6.68 1.49 -17.22
C LEU A 188 6.31 0.39 -18.22
N ASP A 189 6.86 -0.80 -18.00
CA ASP A 189 6.46 -2.03 -18.67
C ASP A 189 5.11 -2.52 -18.12
N TYR A 190 4.14 -2.70 -19.02
CA TYR A 190 2.79 -3.22 -18.76
C TYR A 190 2.54 -4.56 -19.45
N SER A 191 3.57 -5.23 -19.97
CA SER A 191 3.47 -6.45 -20.77
C SER A 191 2.65 -7.56 -20.08
N ARG A 192 2.73 -7.64 -18.75
CA ARG A 192 1.94 -8.60 -17.96
C ARG A 192 0.44 -8.30 -18.01
N LEU A 193 0.04 -7.02 -17.99
CA LEU A 193 -1.37 -6.65 -18.17
C LEU A 193 -1.79 -6.78 -19.64
N GLU A 194 -0.91 -6.50 -20.59
CA GLU A 194 -1.19 -6.67 -22.03
C GLU A 194 -1.42 -8.13 -22.42
N ALA A 195 -0.70 -9.06 -21.78
CA ALA A 195 -0.81 -10.49 -22.05
C ALA A 195 -2.01 -11.17 -21.35
N ALA A 196 -2.71 -10.46 -20.46
CA ALA A 196 -3.83 -11.01 -19.70
C ALA A 196 -5.16 -10.80 -20.43
N ASP A 197 -6.04 -11.80 -20.41
CA ASP A 197 -7.37 -11.67 -21.00
C ASP A 197 -8.39 -11.04 -20.04
N LYS A 198 -8.12 -11.14 -18.73
CA LYS A 198 -9.10 -10.94 -17.66
C LYS A 198 -8.41 -10.29 -16.46
N TYR A 199 -9.10 -9.37 -15.78
CA TYR A 199 -8.49 -8.53 -14.74
C TYR A 199 -9.37 -8.42 -13.49
N VAL A 200 -8.71 -8.08 -12.41
CA VAL A 200 -9.31 -7.75 -11.12
C VAL A 200 -8.71 -6.46 -10.58
N LEU A 201 -9.47 -5.80 -9.72
CA LEU A 201 -9.08 -4.60 -8.99
C LEU A 201 -8.81 -4.98 -7.55
N GLU A 202 -7.66 -4.57 -7.02
CA GLU A 202 -7.38 -4.59 -5.59
C GLU A 202 -7.47 -3.17 -5.05
N LEU A 203 -8.41 -2.93 -4.13
CA LEU A 203 -8.57 -1.62 -3.50
C LEU A 203 -7.47 -1.43 -2.45
N LEU A 204 -6.59 -0.46 -2.65
CA LEU A 204 -5.45 -0.20 -1.75
C LEU A 204 -5.77 0.89 -0.73
N SER A 205 -6.78 1.69 -0.99
CA SER A 205 -7.34 2.65 -0.04
C SER A 205 -8.86 2.72 -0.23
N PRO A 206 -9.63 3.18 0.79
CA PRO A 206 -11.08 3.22 0.69
C PRO A 206 -11.53 4.12 -0.46
N TYR A 207 -12.63 3.76 -1.12
CA TYR A 207 -13.27 4.58 -2.16
C TYR A 207 -14.52 5.25 -1.58
N VAL A 208 -14.57 6.59 -1.61
CA VAL A 208 -15.64 7.37 -0.96
C VAL A 208 -16.91 7.35 -1.82
N LEU A 209 -18.02 6.92 -1.23
CA LEU A 209 -19.37 6.95 -1.82
C LEU A 209 -20.12 8.19 -1.36
N GLU A 210 -20.22 8.43 -0.05
CA GLU A 210 -20.91 9.59 0.52
C GLU A 210 -20.01 10.32 1.51
N THR A 211 -20.24 11.62 1.68
CA THR A 211 -19.39 12.47 2.52
C THR A 211 -20.16 13.63 3.14
N ALA A 212 -19.80 13.98 4.37
CA ALA A 212 -20.20 15.25 4.99
C ALA A 212 -19.23 16.40 4.68
N TYR A 213 -18.11 16.14 3.98
CA TYR A 213 -17.10 17.14 3.66
C TYR A 213 -17.63 18.16 2.64
N PRO A 214 -17.52 19.47 2.89
CA PRO A 214 -18.13 20.50 2.04
C PRO A 214 -17.47 20.56 0.66
N GLY A 215 -18.29 20.74 -0.37
CA GLY A 215 -17.81 20.91 -1.75
C GLY A 215 -17.32 19.62 -2.42
N ALA A 216 -17.60 18.45 -1.82
CA ALA A 216 -17.42 17.16 -2.46
C ALA A 216 -18.78 16.52 -2.74
N ASP A 217 -18.92 15.93 -3.92
CA ASP A 217 -20.13 15.22 -4.33
C ASP A 217 -20.07 13.75 -3.89
N GLY A 218 -21.26 13.21 -3.60
CA GLY A 218 -21.47 11.77 -3.52
C GLY A 218 -21.15 11.09 -4.85
N GLN A 219 -20.68 9.86 -4.78
CA GLN A 219 -20.20 9.08 -5.91
C GLN A 219 -20.85 7.71 -5.91
N ARG A 220 -21.10 7.21 -7.12
CA ARG A 220 -21.55 5.83 -7.30
C ARG A 220 -20.34 4.90 -7.43
N ILE A 221 -20.59 3.62 -7.21
CA ILE A 221 -19.67 2.55 -7.61
C ILE A 221 -19.45 2.69 -9.12
N PRO A 222 -18.19 2.75 -9.60
CA PRO A 222 -17.93 2.87 -11.02
C PRO A 222 -18.50 1.68 -11.81
N TRP A 223 -19.14 1.93 -12.96
CA TRP A 223 -19.81 0.89 -13.76
C TRP A 223 -18.88 -0.25 -14.21
N TRP A 224 -17.57 0.03 -14.30
CA TRP A 224 -16.54 -0.93 -14.69
C TRP A 224 -16.06 -1.79 -13.51
N TRP A 225 -16.65 -1.64 -12.33
CA TRP A 225 -16.50 -2.55 -11.19
C TRP A 225 -17.56 -3.64 -11.33
N GLU A 226 -17.13 -4.85 -11.65
CA GLU A 226 -18.02 -5.99 -11.72
C GLU A 226 -18.37 -6.42 -10.28
N THR A 227 -19.51 -5.91 -9.81
CA THR A 227 -20.05 -6.12 -8.46
C THR A 227 -21.48 -6.63 -8.59
N ASP A 228 -21.98 -7.42 -7.63
CA ASP A 228 -23.38 -7.89 -7.63
C ASP A 228 -24.36 -6.81 -7.13
N VAL A 229 -23.88 -5.56 -7.01
CA VAL A 229 -24.60 -4.45 -6.38
C VAL A 229 -25.54 -3.80 -7.39
N ASP A 230 -26.57 -4.54 -7.79
CA ASP A 230 -27.84 -4.01 -8.30
C ASP A 230 -28.99 -5.05 -8.31
N GLY A 231 -28.87 -6.14 -7.54
CA GLY A 231 -29.93 -7.17 -7.43
C GLY A 231 -30.19 -7.93 -8.75
N ARG A 232 -29.48 -7.60 -9.82
CA ARG A 232 -29.29 -8.45 -10.98
C ARG A 232 -28.11 -9.36 -10.67
N ARG A 233 -28.44 -10.45 -9.99
CA ARG A 233 -27.73 -11.71 -10.14
C ARG A 233 -27.36 -11.78 -11.62
N ILE A 234 -26.06 -11.89 -11.95
CA ILE A 234 -25.69 -12.49 -13.23
C ILE A 234 -26.34 -13.87 -13.14
N THR A 235 -27.57 -13.99 -13.64
CA THR A 235 -28.17 -15.28 -13.92
C THR A 235 -27.13 -15.90 -14.80
N ALA A 236 -26.49 -16.93 -14.29
CA ALA A 236 -25.65 -17.81 -15.06
C ALA A 236 -26.43 -18.08 -16.35
N SER A 237 -26.08 -17.35 -17.40
CA SER A 237 -26.14 -17.88 -18.74
C SER A 237 -25.47 -19.23 -18.62
N GLU A 238 -26.08 -20.28 -19.15
CA GLU A 238 -25.61 -21.67 -19.13
C GLU A 238 -24.25 -21.87 -19.85
N THR A 239 -23.46 -20.83 -19.95
CA THR A 239 -22.06 -20.77 -20.33
C THR A 239 -21.20 -20.68 -19.06
N GLU A 240 -20.70 -21.83 -18.64
CA GLU A 240 -19.48 -22.06 -17.86
C GLU A 240 -19.00 -20.90 -16.96
N THR A 241 -19.41 -21.00 -15.69
CA THR A 241 -18.69 -20.62 -14.46
C THR A 241 -18.02 -19.23 -14.41
N PRO A 242 -18.45 -18.30 -13.54
CA PRO A 242 -17.64 -17.14 -13.20
C PRO A 242 -16.40 -17.64 -12.44
N TYR A 243 -15.22 -17.46 -13.04
CA TYR A 243 -13.88 -17.73 -12.52
C TYR A 243 -13.75 -18.51 -11.20
N PRO A 244 -13.13 -19.71 -11.19
CA PRO A 244 -12.91 -20.46 -9.95
C PRO A 244 -12.07 -19.69 -8.91
N ALA A 245 -11.21 -18.75 -9.33
CA ALA A 245 -10.42 -17.92 -8.41
C ALA A 245 -11.25 -16.89 -7.63
N ILE A 246 -12.33 -16.38 -8.21
CA ILE A 246 -13.13 -15.28 -7.65
C ILE A 246 -14.29 -15.82 -6.78
N GLU A 247 -14.88 -16.95 -7.15
CA GLU A 247 -15.88 -17.65 -6.30
C GLU A 247 -15.31 -18.04 -4.93
N HIS A 248 -14.04 -18.46 -4.86
CA HIS A 248 -13.37 -18.75 -3.58
C HIS A 248 -13.09 -17.52 -2.71
N LEU A 249 -13.22 -16.30 -3.27
CA LEU A 249 -12.90 -15.04 -2.59
C LEU A 249 -14.14 -14.31 -2.03
N GLY A 250 -15.36 -14.80 -2.27
CA GLY A 250 -16.59 -14.23 -1.69
C GLY A 250 -16.93 -12.81 -2.14
N CYS A 251 -16.53 -12.42 -3.35
CA CYS A 251 -16.49 -11.03 -3.83
C CYS A 251 -17.84 -10.41 -4.26
N HIS A 252 -18.98 -11.05 -3.98
CA HIS A 252 -20.28 -10.61 -4.53
C HIS A 252 -20.85 -9.38 -3.81
N GLU A 253 -20.53 -9.20 -2.52
CA GLU A 253 -20.96 -8.05 -1.73
C GLU A 253 -19.76 -7.17 -1.38
N LEU A 254 -19.81 -5.89 -1.74
CA LEU A 254 -18.79 -4.93 -1.36
C LEU A 254 -18.82 -4.71 0.15
N ARG A 255 -17.66 -4.82 0.81
CA ARG A 255 -17.52 -4.40 2.20
C ARG A 255 -17.58 -2.88 2.25
N LEU A 256 -18.58 -2.35 2.95
CA LEU A 256 -18.71 -0.93 3.24
C LEU A 256 -18.15 -0.61 4.63
N ARG A 257 -17.63 0.61 4.79
CA ARG A 257 -17.06 1.09 6.04
C ARG A 257 -17.30 2.59 6.19
N GLU A 258 -17.65 3.00 7.41
CA GLU A 258 -17.61 4.42 7.81
C GLU A 258 -16.16 4.81 8.14
N GLU A 259 -15.71 5.92 7.56
CA GLU A 259 -14.40 6.53 7.82
C GLU A 259 -14.58 7.98 8.26
N ARG A 260 -13.48 8.58 8.75
CA ARG A 260 -13.45 9.99 9.13
C ARG A 260 -12.34 10.74 8.41
N LEU A 261 -12.66 11.94 7.96
CA LEU A 261 -11.72 12.89 7.37
C LEU A 261 -11.54 14.08 8.30
N VAL A 262 -10.30 14.50 8.54
CA VAL A 262 -10.01 15.75 9.26
C VAL A 262 -9.50 16.80 8.29
N SER A 263 -10.16 17.96 8.27
CA SER A 263 -9.71 19.12 7.49
C SER A 263 -9.99 20.39 8.29
N ASP A 264 -9.01 21.29 8.34
CA ASP A 264 -9.11 22.60 9.03
C ASP A 264 -9.64 22.51 10.48
N GLY A 265 -9.32 21.42 11.18
CA GLY A 265 -9.73 21.17 12.57
C GLY A 265 -11.13 20.56 12.73
N GLU A 266 -11.89 20.44 11.66
CA GLU A 266 -13.20 19.77 11.64
C GLU A 266 -13.06 18.31 11.23
N THR A 267 -14.00 17.48 11.70
CA THR A 267 -14.08 16.06 11.36
C THR A 267 -15.36 15.77 10.60
N TYR A 268 -15.23 15.13 9.44
CA TYR A 268 -16.33 14.78 8.55
C TYR A 268 -16.45 13.26 8.44
N SER A 269 -17.68 12.76 8.45
CA SER A 269 -17.98 11.34 8.22
C SER A 269 -17.95 11.03 6.72
N LEU A 270 -17.42 9.86 6.38
CA LEU A 270 -17.38 9.32 5.03
C LEU A 270 -18.01 7.92 5.03
N GLU A 271 -18.83 7.63 4.03
CA GLU A 271 -19.21 6.25 3.71
C GLU A 271 -18.35 5.76 2.55
N THR A 272 -17.73 4.60 2.71
CA THR A 272 -16.71 4.13 1.77
C THR A 272 -16.91 2.67 1.40
N VAL A 273 -16.50 2.29 0.20
CA VAL A 273 -16.11 0.92 -0.10
C VAL A 273 -14.73 0.70 0.52
N ASP A 274 -14.63 -0.31 1.38
CA ASP A 274 -13.42 -0.57 2.15
C ASP A 274 -12.25 -1.03 1.28
N HIS A 275 -11.04 -0.89 1.78
CA HIS A 275 -9.82 -1.34 1.14
C HIS A 275 -9.49 -2.81 1.44
N GLY A 276 -8.51 -3.37 0.75
CA GLY A 276 -8.04 -4.76 0.92
C GLY A 276 -8.96 -5.83 0.31
N GLN A 277 -10.07 -5.43 -0.31
CA GLN A 277 -10.97 -6.32 -1.07
C GLN A 277 -10.64 -6.34 -2.56
N LEU A 278 -11.08 -7.41 -3.22
CA LEU A 278 -10.92 -7.63 -4.66
C LEU A 278 -12.27 -7.46 -5.36
N VAL A 279 -12.25 -6.83 -6.53
CA VAL A 279 -13.44 -6.54 -7.36
C VAL A 279 -13.14 -6.93 -8.80
N GLY A 280 -14.11 -7.47 -9.54
CA GLY A 280 -13.92 -7.78 -10.96
C GLY A 280 -13.80 -6.50 -11.80
N TYR A 281 -13.10 -6.58 -12.93
CA TYR A 281 -12.94 -5.46 -13.86
C TYR A 281 -13.69 -5.72 -15.17
N ALA A 282 -14.69 -4.88 -15.45
CA ALA A 282 -15.53 -4.97 -16.65
C ALA A 282 -15.18 -3.91 -17.73
N GLY A 283 -14.10 -3.15 -17.53
CA GLY A 283 -13.65 -2.15 -18.50
C GLY A 283 -12.83 -2.76 -19.65
N ASP A 284 -12.58 -1.94 -20.68
CA ASP A 284 -11.87 -2.31 -21.92
C ASP A 284 -10.48 -1.65 -22.03
N THR A 285 -10.08 -0.84 -21.05
CA THR A 285 -8.84 -0.06 -21.04
C THR A 285 -8.03 -0.30 -19.76
N PRO A 286 -7.57 -1.54 -19.51
CA PRO A 286 -6.96 -1.96 -18.24
C PRO A 286 -5.71 -1.17 -17.89
N ILE A 287 -4.86 -0.85 -18.88
CA ILE A 287 -3.61 -0.10 -18.66
C ILE A 287 -3.90 1.35 -18.26
N GLN A 288 -4.82 2.01 -18.94
CA GLN A 288 -5.22 3.37 -18.57
C GLN A 288 -5.88 3.39 -17.18
N THR A 289 -6.68 2.37 -16.88
CA THR A 289 -7.30 2.17 -15.57
C THR A 289 -6.23 1.95 -14.49
N ALA A 290 -5.20 1.17 -14.77
CA ALA A 290 -4.06 0.91 -13.88
C ALA A 290 -3.30 2.19 -13.51
N LYS A 291 -3.01 3.04 -14.51
CA LYS A 291 -2.39 4.36 -14.32
C LYS A 291 -3.25 5.28 -13.45
N ASN A 292 -4.56 5.30 -13.70
CA ASN A 292 -5.51 6.10 -12.92
C ASN A 292 -5.63 5.57 -11.47
N GLY A 293 -5.59 4.25 -11.27
CA GLY A 293 -5.63 3.64 -9.94
C GLY A 293 -4.49 4.07 -9.03
N VAL A 294 -3.25 4.12 -9.56
CA VAL A 294 -2.07 4.62 -8.84
C VAL A 294 -2.19 6.10 -8.49
N ARG A 295 -2.83 6.87 -9.38
CA ARG A 295 -3.10 8.30 -9.18
C ARG A 295 -4.30 8.58 -8.29
N ARG A 296 -5.06 7.53 -7.93
CA ARG A 296 -6.35 7.55 -7.26
C ARG A 296 -7.49 8.10 -8.12
N VAL A 297 -8.70 7.65 -7.81
CA VAL A 297 -9.94 8.12 -8.43
C VAL A 297 -10.91 8.69 -7.39
N GLY A 298 -11.77 9.58 -7.86
CA GLY A 298 -12.88 10.13 -7.10
C GLY A 298 -12.58 11.39 -6.30
N THR A 299 -13.61 11.91 -5.62
CA THR A 299 -13.64 13.27 -5.04
C THR A 299 -12.63 13.48 -3.92
N HIS A 300 -12.17 12.42 -3.26
CA HIS A 300 -11.24 12.48 -2.13
C HIS A 300 -9.84 11.96 -2.47
N ALA A 301 -9.51 11.80 -3.76
CA ALA A 301 -8.19 11.36 -4.24
C ALA A 301 -7.03 12.19 -3.65
N LYS A 302 -7.28 13.48 -3.46
CA LYS A 302 -6.35 14.42 -2.81
C LYS A 302 -5.89 13.98 -1.41
N PHE A 303 -6.79 13.37 -0.65
CA PHE A 303 -6.56 12.92 0.73
C PHE A 303 -6.22 11.43 0.82
N GLY A 304 -5.89 10.79 -0.31
CA GLY A 304 -5.41 9.41 -0.37
C GLY A 304 -6.45 8.34 -0.47
N PHE A 305 -7.70 8.69 -0.76
CA PHE A 305 -8.77 7.74 -1.05
C PHE A 305 -8.78 7.33 -2.52
N GLY A 306 -9.36 6.18 -2.84
CA GLY A 306 -9.62 5.73 -4.21
C GLY A 306 -8.41 5.19 -4.97
N GLU A 307 -7.33 4.85 -4.28
CA GLU A 307 -6.19 4.10 -4.82
C GLU A 307 -6.55 2.63 -5.01
N PHE A 308 -6.20 2.08 -6.16
CA PHE A 308 -6.35 0.66 -6.46
C PHE A 308 -5.27 0.19 -7.43
N ARG A 309 -5.11 -1.13 -7.51
CA ARG A 309 -4.25 -1.83 -8.47
C ARG A 309 -5.10 -2.64 -9.43
N VAL A 310 -4.77 -2.62 -10.72
CA VAL A 310 -5.30 -3.57 -11.71
C VAL A 310 -4.31 -4.72 -11.84
N TRP A 311 -4.77 -5.96 -11.86
CA TRP A 311 -3.88 -7.11 -12.00
C TRP A 311 -4.57 -8.28 -12.71
N PRO A 312 -3.82 -9.17 -13.39
CA PRO A 312 -4.41 -10.29 -14.12
C PRO A 312 -5.19 -11.22 -13.18
N ALA A 313 -6.40 -11.62 -13.58
CA ALA A 313 -7.28 -12.48 -12.77
C ALA A 313 -6.78 -13.93 -12.63
N THR A 314 -5.90 -14.36 -13.52
CA THR A 314 -5.27 -15.69 -13.49
C THR A 314 -4.12 -15.80 -12.49
N ASP A 315 -3.67 -14.67 -11.95
CA ASP A 315 -2.52 -14.62 -11.06
C ASP A 315 -2.92 -14.90 -9.61
N GLU A 316 -2.02 -15.51 -8.85
CA GLU A 316 -2.16 -15.53 -7.39
C GLU A 316 -2.01 -14.11 -6.85
N ARG A 317 -2.93 -13.69 -5.95
CA ARG A 317 -2.93 -12.38 -5.26
C ARG A 317 -1.58 -12.00 -4.70
N VAL A 318 -0.85 -13.00 -4.23
CA VAL A 318 0.52 -12.83 -3.80
C VAL A 318 1.31 -13.93 -4.46
N ALA A 319 2.21 -13.58 -5.38
CA ALA A 319 3.10 -14.55 -5.99
C ALA A 319 3.80 -15.35 -4.88
N THR A 320 3.65 -16.67 -4.92
CA THR A 320 4.39 -17.56 -4.05
C THR A 320 5.87 -17.49 -4.40
N LEU A 321 6.72 -17.39 -3.38
CA LEU A 321 8.16 -17.59 -3.57
C LEU A 321 8.33 -19.04 -4.02
N THR A 322 8.80 -19.28 -5.24
CA THR A 322 9.27 -20.60 -5.63
C THR A 322 10.56 -20.87 -4.85
N PRO A 323 10.62 -21.89 -3.98
CA PRO A 323 11.84 -22.20 -3.24
C PRO A 323 12.94 -22.57 -4.24
N ARG A 324 14.20 -22.20 -3.96
CA ARG A 324 15.32 -22.64 -4.80
C ARG A 324 15.51 -24.16 -4.65
N PRO A 325 15.89 -24.89 -5.72
CA PRO A 325 16.19 -26.31 -5.64
C PRO A 325 17.33 -26.70 -4.67
N SER A 326 18.06 -25.74 -4.10
CA SER A 326 19.06 -26.00 -3.05
C SER A 326 18.47 -26.14 -1.63
N GLU A 327 17.23 -25.74 -1.38
CA GLU A 327 16.58 -25.88 -0.06
C GLU A 327 15.72 -27.15 0.05
N ALA A 328 15.36 -27.77 -1.08
CA ALA A 328 14.66 -29.06 -1.09
C ALA A 328 15.53 -30.21 -0.54
N HIS A 329 16.86 -30.11 -0.63
CA HIS A 329 17.77 -31.15 -0.18
C HIS A 329 18.08 -31.13 1.33
N ALA A 330 17.67 -30.09 2.07
CA ALA A 330 17.89 -30.05 3.52
C ALA A 330 16.78 -30.79 4.31
N THR A 331 15.61 -30.99 3.72
CA THR A 331 14.44 -31.57 4.40
C THR A 331 14.36 -33.09 4.26
N GLU A 332 15.10 -33.70 3.33
CA GLU A 332 15.11 -35.17 3.13
C GLU A 332 16.14 -35.93 3.99
N GLN A 333 17.06 -35.25 4.69
CA GLN A 333 18.09 -35.93 5.50
C GLN A 333 17.72 -36.14 6.98
N LEU A 334 16.49 -35.80 7.42
CA LEU A 334 16.05 -36.01 8.81
C LEU A 334 15.00 -37.12 9.01
N SER A 335 14.68 -37.92 7.99
CA SER A 335 13.74 -39.05 8.10
C SER A 335 14.39 -40.44 7.97
N GLY A 336 15.71 -40.55 7.82
CA GLY A 336 16.43 -41.82 7.72
C GLY A 336 17.23 -42.16 8.99
N GLY A 337 16.54 -42.53 10.07
CA GLY A 337 17.20 -42.91 11.31
C GLY A 337 16.26 -43.52 12.34
N ALA A 338 15.84 -44.76 12.10
CA ALA A 338 15.41 -45.73 13.11
C ALA A 338 15.73 -47.14 12.62
#